data_AF-A0A0M2S321-F1
#
_entry.id   AF-A0A0M2S321-F1
#
_cell.length_a   1.000
_cell.length_b   1.000
_cell.length_c   1.000
_cell.angle_alpha   90.00
_cell.angle_beta   90.00
_cell.angle_gamma   90.00
#
_symmetry.space_group_name_H-M   'P 1'
#
loop_
_entity.id
_entity.type
_entity.pdbx_description
1 polymer ?
#
loop_
_entity_poly.entity_id
_entity_poly.type
_entity_poly.pdbx_seq_one_letter_code
_entity_poly.pdbx_strand_id
1 'polypeptide(L)'
;MTRRRRTPGLRREELALLAGITTTWLTYLEQGRDVRPSGQVLDALARALRLTGAEQEHLHRLAGGGRCTTSSSATRVASASGTPGWA
;
A
#
# COMPACT_ATOMS: atom_id res chain seq x y z
N MET A 1 -23.44 10.83 -24.91
CA MET A 1 -22.17 10.22 -25.41
C MET A 1 -21.60 9.29 -24.35
N THR A 2 -22.00 8.02 -24.36
CA THR A 2 -21.56 7.03 -23.37
C THR A 2 -20.16 6.54 -23.74
N ARG A 3 -19.15 6.92 -22.94
CA ARG A 3 -17.75 6.50 -23.09
C ARG A 3 -17.64 5.00 -22.86
N ARG A 4 -17.70 4.23 -23.94
CA ARG A 4 -17.49 2.77 -24.00
C ARG A 4 -16.11 2.45 -23.41
N ARG A 5 -16.06 1.75 -22.27
CA ARG A 5 -14.79 1.26 -21.70
C ARG A 5 -14.19 0.26 -22.67
N ARG A 6 -12.93 0.47 -23.04
CA ARG A 6 -12.19 -0.32 -24.05
C ARG A 6 -11.74 -1.71 -23.56
N THR A 7 -12.02 -2.06 -22.30
CA THR A 7 -11.79 -3.41 -21.76
C THR A 7 -12.89 -3.68 -20.73
N PRO A 8 -13.66 -4.79 -20.83
CA PRO A 8 -14.53 -5.23 -19.74
C PRO A 8 -13.62 -5.83 -18.65
N GLY A 9 -12.93 -4.96 -17.92
CA GLY A 9 -12.08 -5.30 -16.79
C GLY A 9 -12.69 -4.79 -15.50
N LEU A 10 -12.42 -5.50 -14.40
CA LEU A 10 -12.84 -5.12 -13.05
C LEU A 10 -12.41 -3.68 -12.77
N ARG A 11 -13.36 -2.80 -12.40
CA ARG A 11 -13.01 -1.43 -12.03
C ARG A 11 -12.34 -1.42 -10.66
N ARG A 12 -11.52 -0.40 -10.38
CA ARG A 12 -10.94 -0.19 -9.05
C ARG A 12 -12.01 -0.15 -7.95
N GLU A 13 -13.11 0.55 -8.22
CA GLU A 13 -14.27 0.64 -7.31
C GLU A 13 -14.90 -0.74 -7.04
N GLU A 14 -14.99 -1.57 -8.07
CA GLU A 14 -15.59 -2.90 -8.00
C GLU A 14 -14.67 -3.89 -7.29
N LEU A 15 -13.35 -3.79 -7.51
CA LEU A 15 -12.35 -4.53 -6.73
C LEU A 15 -12.40 -4.15 -5.25
N ALA A 16 -12.48 -2.85 -4.95
CA ALA A 16 -12.57 -2.36 -3.58
C ALA A 16 -13.84 -2.89 -2.89
N LEU A 17 -14.97 -2.87 -3.61
CA LEU A 17 -16.23 -3.44 -3.14
C LEU A 17 -16.12 -4.94 -2.84
N LEU A 18 -15.55 -5.73 -3.76
CA LEU A 18 -15.36 -7.18 -3.57
C LEU A 18 -14.39 -7.50 -2.43
N ALA A 19 -13.40 -6.64 -2.20
CA ALA A 19 -12.43 -6.78 -1.12
C ALA A 19 -12.89 -6.19 0.23
N GLY A 20 -14.06 -5.54 0.27
CA GLY A 20 -14.59 -4.91 1.49
C GLY A 20 -13.78 -3.71 1.97
N ILE A 21 -13.09 -3.02 1.06
CA ILE A 21 -12.23 -1.87 1.33
C ILE A 21 -12.73 -0.64 0.57
N THR A 22 -12.27 0.54 0.96
CA THR A 22 -12.57 1.76 0.20
C THR A 22 -11.64 1.87 -1.02
N THR A 23 -12.12 2.51 -2.09
CA THR A 23 -11.31 2.81 -3.28
C THR A 23 -10.06 3.64 -2.93
N THR A 24 -10.17 4.53 -1.94
CA THR A 24 -9.05 5.33 -1.41
C THR A 24 -8.01 4.44 -0.75
N TRP A 25 -8.44 3.48 0.06
CA TRP A 25 -7.53 2.54 0.72
C TRP A 25 -6.80 1.65 -0.31
N LEU A 26 -7.52 1.17 -1.33
CA LEU A 26 -6.90 0.46 -2.47
C LEU A 26 -5.86 1.32 -3.19
N THR A 27 -6.12 2.62 -3.33
CA THR A 27 -5.16 3.56 -3.93
C THR A 27 -3.90 3.71 -3.06
N TYR A 28 -4.02 3.70 -1.73
CA TYR A 28 -2.86 3.75 -0.83
C TYR A 28 -2.03 2.47 -0.89
N LEU A 29 -2.69 1.32 -1.00
CA LEU A 29 -2.03 0.03 -1.21
C LEU A 29 -1.21 0.03 -2.51
N GLU A 30 -1.80 0.50 -3.62
CA GLU A 30 -1.10 0.60 -4.91
C GLU A 30 0.06 1.61 -4.90
N GLN A 31 -0.06 2.68 -4.13
CA GLN A 31 1.02 3.66 -3.95
C GLN A 31 2.15 3.17 -3.04
N GLY A 32 2.02 1.98 -2.44
CA GLY A 32 3.00 1.45 -1.50
C GLY A 32 3.13 2.30 -0.24
N ARG A 33 2.07 3.01 0.16
CA ARG A 33 2.04 3.70 1.47
C ARG A 33 2.10 2.67 2.59
N ASP A 34 2.41 3.12 3.81
CA ASP A 34 2.41 2.25 4.99
C ASP A 34 0.97 1.85 5.37
N VAL A 35 0.43 0.86 4.66
CA VAL A 35 -0.85 0.21 4.93
C VAL A 35 -0.59 -1.27 5.16
N ARG A 36 -1.19 -1.82 6.22
CA ARG A 36 -1.09 -3.25 6.56
C ARG A 36 -2.42 -3.94 6.25
N PRO A 37 -2.59 -4.54 5.06
CA PRO A 37 -3.76 -5.38 4.78
C PRO A 37 -3.85 -6.50 5.81
N SER A 38 -5.06 -6.77 6.33
CA SER A 38 -5.30 -7.99 7.09
C SER A 38 -5.28 -9.21 6.16
N GLY A 39 -5.05 -10.41 6.71
CA GLY A 39 -5.10 -11.65 5.93
C GLY A 39 -6.44 -11.82 5.18
N GLN A 40 -7.54 -11.44 5.83
CA GLN A 40 -8.88 -11.45 5.21
C GLN A 40 -8.99 -10.53 4.00
N VAL A 41 -8.39 -9.33 4.05
CA VAL A 41 -8.37 -8.41 2.91
C VAL A 41 -7.53 -8.99 1.78
N LEU A 42 -6.37 -9.60 2.09
CA LEU A 42 -5.54 -10.29 1.08
C LEU A 42 -6.29 -11.44 0.40
N ASP A 43 -7.03 -12.25 1.17
CA ASP A 43 -7.83 -13.34 0.62
C ASP A 43 -8.97 -12.83 -0.26
N ALA A 44 -9.59 -11.71 0.12
CA ALA A 44 -10.64 -11.09 -0.69
C ALA A 44 -10.09 -10.49 -1.99
N LEU A 45 -8.91 -9.86 -1.93
CA LEU A 45 -8.19 -9.38 -3.11
C LEU A 45 -7.78 -10.53 -4.03
N ALA A 46 -7.24 -11.62 -3.49
CA ALA A 46 -6.86 -12.80 -4.25
C ALA A 46 -8.05 -13.43 -4.99
N ARG A 47 -9.21 -13.54 -4.30
CA ARG A 47 -10.46 -14.01 -4.92
C ARG A 47 -10.97 -13.07 -6.01
N ALA A 48 -10.99 -11.76 -5.75
CA ALA A 48 -11.45 -10.76 -6.72
C ALA A 48 -10.59 -10.72 -7.99
N LEU A 49 -9.27 -10.91 -7.82
CA LEU A 49 -8.30 -10.98 -8.92
C LEU A 49 -8.19 -12.38 -9.55
N ARG A 50 -8.90 -13.37 -9.01
CA ARG A 50 -8.88 -14.77 -9.45
C ARG A 50 -7.46 -15.36 -9.45
N LEU A 51 -6.68 -15.04 -8.43
CA LEU A 51 -5.34 -15.57 -8.25
C LEU A 51 -5.38 -17.09 -8.02
N THR A 52 -4.38 -17.77 -8.55
CA THR A 52 -4.09 -19.17 -8.26
C THR A 52 -3.53 -19.33 -6.84
N GLY A 53 -3.49 -20.55 -6.32
CA GLY A 53 -2.98 -20.80 -4.96
C GLY A 53 -1.54 -20.31 -4.75
N ALA A 54 -0.65 -20.50 -5.74
CA ALA A 54 0.73 -20.03 -5.68
C ALA A 54 0.84 -18.49 -5.67
N GLU A 55 -0.02 -17.81 -6.45
CA GLU A 55 -0.09 -16.35 -6.49
C GLU A 55 -0.65 -15.78 -5.18
N GLN A 56 -1.64 -16.43 -4.57
CA GLN A 56 -2.16 -16.05 -3.26
C GLN A 56 -1.08 -16.22 -2.18
N GLU A 57 -0.34 -17.33 -2.15
CA GLU A 57 0.77 -17.52 -1.22
C GLU A 57 1.86 -16.45 -1.43
N HIS A 58 2.17 -16.13 -2.68
CA HIS A 58 3.12 -15.06 -3.00
C HIS A 58 2.63 -13.69 -2.51
N LEU A 59 1.35 -13.36 -2.71
CA LEU A 59 0.73 -12.12 -2.21
C LEU A 59 0.83 -12.01 -0.69
N HIS A 60 0.52 -13.10 0.02
CA HIS A 60 0.64 -13.16 1.50
C HIS A 60 2.10 -13.00 1.96
N ARG A 61 3.07 -13.59 1.26
CA ARG A 61 4.50 -13.39 1.54
C ARG A 61 4.94 -11.94 1.32
N LEU A 62 4.48 -11.28 0.26
CA LEU A 62 4.79 -9.86 0.01
C LEU A 62 4.22 -8.96 1.12
N ALA A 63 3.00 -9.22 1.56
CA ALA A 63 2.36 -8.46 2.64
C ALA A 63 3.00 -8.72 4.02
N GLY A 64 3.47 -9.94 4.28
CA GLY A 64 4.16 -10.32 5.52
C GLY A 64 5.64 -9.90 5.58
N GLY A 65 6.31 -9.82 4.43
CA GLY A 65 7.72 -9.42 4.29
C GLY A 65 7.93 -7.92 4.04
N GLY A 66 6.85 -7.16 3.87
CA GLY A 66 6.86 -5.75 3.50
C GLY A 66 7.23 -4.80 4.64
N ARG A 67 8.43 -4.93 5.23
CA ARG A 67 9.16 -3.83 5.87
C ARG A 67 10.67 -4.09 5.84
N CYS A 68 11.32 -3.66 4.78
CA CYS A 68 12.57 -2.91 4.96
C CYS A 68 12.22 -1.45 4.75
N THR A 69 11.67 -0.83 5.80
CA THR A 69 11.65 0.64 5.88
C THR A 69 13.10 1.08 6.01
N THR A 70 13.73 1.36 4.87
CA THR A 70 14.86 2.28 4.89
C THR A 70 14.27 3.64 5.20
N SER A 71 14.07 3.91 6.48
CA SER A 71 13.95 5.27 6.99
C SER A 71 15.30 5.94 6.78
N SER A 72 15.59 6.33 5.53
CA SER A 72 16.70 7.22 5.22
C SER A 72 16.18 8.64 5.25
N SER A 73 16.00 9.14 6.47
CA SER A 73 16.21 10.56 6.77
C SER A 73 17.32 10.68 7.80
N ALA A 74 18.47 10.11 7.45
CA ALA A 74 19.75 10.61 7.92
C ALA A 74 20.02 11.96 7.26
N THR A 75 19.40 13.04 7.76
CA THR A 75 20.02 14.37 7.70
C THR A 75 20.48 14.70 9.10
N ARG A 76 21.71 14.29 9.38
CA ARG A 76 22.52 14.87 10.43
C ARG A 76 22.80 16.32 10.03
N VAL A 77 22.43 17.27 10.87
CA VAL A 77 23.29 18.43 11.12
C VAL A 77 23.18 18.79 12.58
N ALA A 78 24.28 18.55 13.29
CA ALA A 78 24.52 19.14 14.58
C ALA A 78 24.60 20.66 14.40
N SER A 79 23.78 21.40 15.14
CA SER A 79 24.07 22.78 15.50
C SER A 79 24.19 22.83 17.01
N ALA A 80 25.37 22.46 17.49
CA ALA A 80 25.89 23.01 18.72
C ALA A 80 26.20 24.48 18.44
N SER A 81 25.37 25.38 18.97
CA SER A 81 25.81 26.75 19.25
C SER A 81 25.44 27.04 20.69
N GLY A 82 26.37 26.72 21.58
CA GLY A 82 26.44 27.39 22.87
C GLY A 82 26.61 28.88 22.60
N THR A 83 25.67 29.68 23.09
CA THR A 83 25.84 31.12 23.18
C THR A 83 26.77 31.41 24.36
N PRO A 84 27.94 32.04 24.16
CA PRO A 84 28.71 32.56 25.26
C PRO A 84 27.96 33.76 25.85
N GLY A 85 27.65 33.67 27.14
CA GLY A 85 27.19 34.81 27.93
C GLY A 85 28.34 35.79 28.07
N TRP A 86 28.20 36.96 27.46
CA TRP A 86 28.97 38.13 27.86
C TRP A 86 28.15 38.86 28.93
N ALA A 87 28.74 38.91 30.12
CA ALA A 87 28.43 39.85 31.18
C ALA A 87 29.16 41.18 30.90
#